data_AF-A0A2M7J068-F1
#
_entry.id   AF-A0A2M7J068-F1
#
_cell.length_a   1.000
_cell.length_b   1.000
_cell.length_c   1.000
_cell.angle_alpha   90.00
_cell.angle_beta   90.00
_cell.angle_gamma   90.00
#
_symmetry.space_group_name_H-M   'P 1'
#
loop_
_entity.id
_entity.type
_entity.pdbx_description
1 polymer ?
#
loop_
_entity_poly.entity_id
_entity_poly.type
_entity_poly.pdbx_seq_one_letter_code
_entity_poly.pdbx_strand_id
1 'polypeptide(L)' 'MSAPGKKTYLYFINLDERGEFYADVRDGSNNTIFEIKGFDIFEDGWMRNKSDLKGLKNHLVSLGAMKDGDDLTREA' A
#
# COMPACT_ATOMS: atom_id res chain seq x y z
N MET A 1 -2.34 -5.83 -29.04
CA MET A 1 -2.03 -6.04 -27.61
C MET A 1 -2.43 -4.78 -26.88
N SER A 2 -3.53 -4.80 -26.12
CA SER A 2 -3.94 -3.65 -25.33
C SER A 2 -2.88 -3.43 -24.25
N ALA A 3 -2.27 -2.24 -24.21
CA ALA A 3 -1.41 -1.86 -23.10
C ALA A 3 -2.18 -2.14 -21.81
N PRO A 4 -1.60 -2.82 -20.81
CA PRO A 4 -2.28 -3.01 -19.55
C PRO A 4 -2.65 -1.62 -19.03
N GLY A 5 -3.96 -1.36 -18.95
CA GLY A 5 -4.46 -0.08 -18.47
C GLY A 5 -3.86 0.21 -17.11
N LYS A 6 -3.43 1.46 -16.92
CA LYS A 6 -2.94 1.96 -15.65
C LYS A 6 -3.95 1.62 -14.55
N LYS A 7 -3.51 0.95 -13.48
CA LYS A 7 -4.38 0.64 -12.34
C LYS A 7 -4.17 1.66 -11.23
N THR A 8 -5.23 1.92 -10.48
CA THR A 8 -5.19 2.72 -9.26
C THR A 8 -5.47 1.82 -8.07
N TYR A 9 -4.65 1.99 -7.03
CA TYR A 9 -4.75 1.29 -5.76
C TYR A 9 -4.96 2.30 -4.64
N LEU A 10 -5.66 1.85 -3.60
CA LEU A 10 -6.01 2.66 -2.45
C LEU A 10 -5.33 2.12 -1.20
N TYR A 11 -4.69 3.00 -0.43
CA TYR A 11 -4.08 2.70 0.86
C TYR A 11 -4.98 3.19 2.00
N PHE A 12 -5.34 2.25 2.88
CA PHE A 12 -6.25 2.44 4.01
C PHE A 12 -5.46 2.29 5.30
N ILE A 13 -5.61 3.25 6.22
CA ILE A 13 -5.10 3.11 7.58
C ILE A 13 -6.27 2.72 8.47
N ASN A 14 -6.25 1.48 8.92
CA ASN A 14 -7.25 0.91 9.79
C ASN A 14 -6.69 0.96 11.22
N LEU A 15 -7.03 1.98 11.98
CA LEU A 15 -6.61 2.02 13.39
C LEU A 15 -7.36 0.92 14.15
N ASP A 16 -6.62 0.00 14.78
CA ASP A 16 -7.23 -0.95 15.71
C ASP A 16 -7.49 -0.26 17.07
N GLU A 17 -8.50 -0.72 17.79
CA GLU A 17 -8.95 -0.11 19.06
C GLU A 17 -7.98 -0.38 20.24
N ARG A 18 -6.89 -1.11 20.01
CA ARG A 18 -5.91 -1.51 21.02
C ARG A 18 -4.56 -0.81 20.85
N GLY A 19 -4.43 0.06 19.85
CA GLY A 19 -3.24 0.85 19.57
C GLY A 19 -2.24 0.16 18.64
N GLU A 20 -2.57 -1.02 18.11
CA GLU A 20 -1.76 -1.67 17.07
C GLU A 20 -2.09 -1.04 15.71
N PHE A 21 -1.03 -0.66 14.99
CA PHE A 21 -1.19 -0.12 13.66
C PHE A 21 -1.60 -1.23 12.69
N TYR A 22 -2.70 -1.00 11.97
CA TYR A 22 -3.11 -1.84 10.86
C TYR A 22 -3.40 -0.95 9.64
N ALA A 23 -3.01 -1.43 8.46
CA ALA A 23 -3.26 -0.75 7.21
C ALA A 23 -3.30 -1.76 6.06
N ASP A 24 -3.98 -1.44 4.97
CA ASP A 24 -4.07 -2.33 3.83
C ASP A 24 -4.11 -1.58 2.51
N VAL A 25 -3.66 -2.24 1.43
CA VAL A 25 -3.74 -1.71 0.06
C VAL A 25 -4.73 -2.53 -0.72
N ARG A 26 -5.66 -1.86 -1.41
CA ARG A 26 -6.73 -2.48 -2.19
C ARG A 26 -6.67 -2.10 -3.65
N ASP A 27 -7.10 -3.02 -4.50
CA ASP A 27 -7.29 -2.79 -5.93
C ASP A 27 -8.61 -2.03 -6.23
N GLY A 28 -8.84 -1.72 -7.51
CA GLY A 28 -10.07 -1.05 -7.96
C GLY A 28 -11.36 -1.87 -7.79
N SER A 29 -11.28 -3.13 -7.36
CA SER A 29 -12.41 -3.99 -6.98
C SER A 29 -12.54 -4.13 -5.46
N ASN A 30 -11.81 -3.32 -4.70
CA ASN A 30 -11.78 -3.33 -3.23
C ASN A 30 -11.24 -4.65 -2.64
N ASN A 31 -10.47 -5.42 -3.41
CA ASN A 31 -9.76 -6.58 -2.87
C ASN A 31 -8.46 -6.13 -2.23
N THR A 32 -8.19 -6.56 -1.00
CA THR A 32 -6.90 -6.34 -0.33
C THR A 32 -5.82 -7.15 -1.05
N ILE A 33 -4.80 -6.44 -1.54
CA ILE A 33 -3.63 -7.03 -2.21
C ILE A 33 -2.40 -7.06 -1.30
N PHE A 34 -2.42 -6.29 -0.22
CA PHE A 34 -1.32 -6.21 0.74
C PHE A 34 -1.81 -5.71 2.09
N GLU A 35 -1.34 -6.32 3.18
CA GLU A 35 -1.67 -5.95 4.55
C GLU A 35 -0.40 -5.52 5.29
N ILE A 36 -0.56 -4.56 6.19
CA ILE A 36 0.49 -4.02 7.05
C ILE A 36 -0.01 -4.12 8.49
N LYS A 37 0.77 -4.80 9.33
CA LYS A 37 0.47 -5.00 10.76
C LYS A 37 1.68 -4.59 11.58
N GLY A 38 1.43 -3.87 12.67
CA GLY A 38 2.48 -3.40 13.57
C GLY A 38 3.30 -2.23 13.00
N PHE A 39 4.39 -1.91 13.70
CA PHE A 39 5.22 -0.72 13.44
C PHE A 39 6.57 -1.02 12.79
N ASP A 40 6.91 -2.30 12.58
CA ASP A 40 8.20 -2.74 12.06
C ASP A 40 8.48 -2.23 10.63
N ILE A 41 7.45 -1.82 9.91
CA ILE A 41 7.57 -1.17 8.59
C ILE A 41 8.23 0.22 8.64
N PHE A 42 8.36 0.83 9.82
CA PHE A 42 8.92 2.18 10.01
C PHE A 42 10.37 2.20 10.51
N GLU A 43 10.74 1.31 11.45
CA GLU A 43 12.02 1.41 12.16
C GLU A 43 13.22 0.78 11.42
N ASP A 44 12.99 -0.10 10.44
CA ASP A 44 14.04 -0.63 9.54
C ASP A 44 13.48 -0.93 8.12
N GLY A 45 12.29 -0.42 7.82
CA GLY A 45 11.46 -0.87 6.72
C GLY A 45 11.50 -0.03 5.44
N TRP A 46 10.50 -0.26 4.60
CA TRP A 46 10.33 0.38 3.30
C TRP A 46 9.42 1.64 3.35
N MET A 47 8.92 2.04 4.53
CA MET A 47 8.23 3.32 4.76
C MET A 47 8.93 4.16 5.83
N ARG A 48 9.08 5.46 5.60
CA ARG A 48 9.61 6.40 6.62
C ARG A 48 8.60 6.77 7.71
N ASN A 49 7.32 6.70 7.40
CA ASN A 49 6.18 6.93 8.29
C ASN A 49 4.90 6.45 7.60
N LYS A 50 3.76 6.46 8.31
CA LYS A 50 2.46 5.98 7.80
C LYS A 50 1.95 6.67 6.54
N SER A 51 2.52 7.81 6.15
CA SER A 51 2.14 8.57 4.95
C SER A 51 3.13 8.41 3.80
N ASP A 52 4.16 7.58 3.94
CA ASP A 52 5.16 7.33 2.90
C ASP A 52 4.64 6.39 1.80
N LEU A 53 3.71 6.92 1.00
CA LEU A 53 3.14 6.20 -0.15
C LEU A 53 4.19 5.86 -1.20
N LYS A 54 5.27 6.64 -1.31
CA LYS A 54 6.35 6.37 -2.25
C LYS A 54 7.12 5.11 -1.84
N GLY A 55 7.48 5.02 -0.56
CA GLY A 55 8.09 3.83 0.01
C GLY A 55 7.21 2.59 -0.15
N LEU A 56 5.92 2.72 0.16
CA LEU A 56 4.91 1.68 -0.04
C LEU A 56 4.80 1.22 -1.49
N LYS A 57 4.65 2.16 -2.43
CA LYS A 57 4.59 1.83 -3.85
C LYS A 57 5.86 1.10 -4.31
N ASN A 58 7.04 1.58 -3.95
CA ASN A 58 8.29 0.95 -4.34
C ASN A 58 8.39 -0.50 -3.82
N HIS A 59 7.95 -0.73 -2.58
CA HIS A 59 7.90 -2.06 -2.01
C HIS A 59 6.93 -2.98 -2.77
N LEU A 60 5.71 -2.52 -3.01
CA LEU A 60 4.70 -3.30 -3.75
C LEU A 60 5.12 -3.62 -5.19
N VAL A 61 5.83 -2.71 -5.85
CA VAL A 61 6.43 -2.96 -7.16
C VAL A 61 7.55 -4.01 -7.05
N SER A 62 8.40 -3.93 -6.03
CA SER A 62 9.46 -4.93 -5.81
C SER A 62 8.92 -6.34 -5.53
N LEU A 63 7.76 -6.44 -4.89
CA LEU A 63 7.05 -7.70 -4.64
C LEU A 63 6.26 -8.21 -5.85
N GLY A 64 6.10 -7.40 -6.92
CA GLY A 64 5.27 -7.71 -8.08
C GLY A 64 3.76 -7.57 -7.85
N ALA A 65 3.34 -6.99 -6.73
CA ALA A 65 1.92 -6.73 -6.41
C ALA A 65 1.36 -5.52 -7.19
N MET A 66 2.23 -4.58 -7.56
CA MET A 66 1.94 -3.42 -8.42
C MET A 66 2.94 -3.33 -9.57
N LYS A 67 2.57 -2.64 -10.65
CA LYS A 67 3.51 -2.24 -11.70
C LYS A 67 4.00 -0.82 -11.46
N ASP A 68 5.19 -0.50 -11.99
CA ASP A 68 5.79 0.83 -11.86
C ASP A 68 4.87 1.97 -12.37
N GLY A 69 4.13 1.69 -13.44
CA GLY A 69 3.16 2.63 -14.02
C GLY A 69 1.86 2.80 -13.23
N ASP A 70 1.55 1.94 -12.25
CA ASP A 70 0.30 2.01 -11.48
C ASP A 70 0.33 3.15 -10.44
N ASP A 71 -0.84 3.64 -10.05
CA ASP A 71 -0.97 4.69 -9.04
C ASP A 71 -1.34 4.10 -7.67
N LEU A 72 -0.78 4.69 -6.61
CA LEU A 72 -1.15 4.43 -5.23
C LEU A 72 -1.55 5.75 -4.57
N THR A 73 -2.77 5.81 -4.07
CA THR A 73 -3.29 6.97 -3.35
C THR A 73 -3.83 6.56 -1.99
N ARG A 74 -3.70 7.42 -0.99
CA ARG A 74 -4.33 7.21 0.31
C ARG A 74 -5.84 7.49 0.20
N GLU A 75 -6.66 6.68 0.85
CA GLU A 75 -8.07 7.02 1.02
C GLU A 75 -8.21 8.31 1.85
N ALA A 76 -9.09 9.22 1.40
CA ALA A 76 -9.28 10.53 1.99
C ALA A 76 -9.94 10.47 3.36
#